data_AF-A0A1I4QR43-F1
#
_entry.id   AF-A0A1I4QR43-F1
#
_cell.length_a   1.000
_cell.length_b   1.000
_cell.length_c   1.000
_cell.angle_alpha   90.00
_cell.angle_beta   90.00
_cell.angle_gamma   90.00
#
_symmetry.space_group_name_H-M   'P 1'
#
loop_
_entity.id
_entity.type
_entity.pdbx_description
1 polymer ?
#
loop_
_entity_poly.entity_id
_entity_poly.type
_entity_poly.pdbx_seq_one_letter_code
_entity_poly.pdbx_strand_id
1 'polypeptide(L)' 'MNENIQKAGANARAIGIKEIDNPYYKPRNMPAQTGETITVWQDKALAWEFGWKMEDIMRSQSI' A
#
# COMPACT_ATOMS: atom_id res chain seq x y z
N MET A 1 12.88 1.27 -6.16
CA MET A 1 11.86 0.92 -7.18
C MET A 1 10.82 0.05 -6.47
N ASN A 2 9.74 0.65 -5.98
CA ASN A 2 8.74 -0.02 -5.14
C ASN A 2 7.59 -0.63 -5.97
N GLU A 3 7.87 -1.03 -7.22
CA GLU A 3 6.86 -1.51 -8.17
C GLU A 3 6.10 -2.73 -7.67
N ASN A 4 6.79 -3.68 -7.02
CA ASN A 4 6.12 -4.85 -6.43
C ASN A 4 5.14 -4.46 -5.32
N ILE A 5 5.47 -3.42 -4.56
CA ILE A 5 4.61 -2.91 -3.48
C ILE A 5 3.40 -2.16 -4.07
N GLN A 6 3.61 -1.37 -5.12
CA GLN A 6 2.52 -0.75 -5.88
C GLN A 6 1.58 -1.80 -6.49
N LYS A 7 2.13 -2.84 -7.14
CA LYS A 7 1.34 -3.97 -7.67
C LYS A 7 0.55 -4.67 -6.57
N ALA A 8 1.13 -4.84 -5.38
CA ALA A 8 0.42 -5.41 -4.24
C ALA A 8 -0.75 -4.52 -3.78
N GLY A 9 -0.58 -3.19 -3.78
CA GLY A 9 -1.66 -2.24 -3.50
C GLY A 9 -2.80 -2.28 -4.52
N ALA A 10 -2.45 -2.29 -5.81
CA ALA A 10 -3.44 -2.41 -6.89
C ALA A 10 -4.22 -3.72 -6.79
N ASN A 11 -3.52 -4.85 -6.62
CA ASN A 11 -4.16 -6.15 -6.43
C ASN A 11 -5.07 -6.18 -5.20
N ALA A 12 -4.66 -5.56 -4.10
CA ALA A 12 -5.48 -5.48 -2.89
C ALA A 12 -6.81 -4.76 -3.17
N ARG A 13 -6.78 -3.62 -3.86
CA ARG A 13 -8.00 -2.92 -4.29
C ARG A 13 -8.87 -3.78 -5.20
N ALA A 14 -8.25 -4.49 -6.15
CA ALA A 14 -8.94 -5.36 -7.09
C ALA A 14 -9.70 -6.51 -6.42
N ILE A 15 -9.19 -7.02 -5.27
CA ILE A 15 -9.84 -8.07 -4.48
C ILE A 15 -10.72 -7.55 -3.33
N GLY A 16 -10.95 -6.23 -3.26
CA GLY A 16 -11.86 -5.61 -2.29
C GLY A 16 -11.28 -5.26 -0.91
N ILE A 17 -9.95 -5.28 -0.76
CA ILE A 17 -9.28 -4.80 0.46
C ILE A 17 -9.36 -3.27 0.52
N LYS A 18 -9.62 -2.71 1.70
CA LYS A 18 -9.74 -1.25 1.88
C LYS A 18 -8.36 -0.59 1.97
N GLU A 19 -8.29 0.70 1.65
CA GLU A 19 -7.05 1.48 1.77
C GLU A 19 -6.45 1.42 3.19
N ILE A 20 -7.31 1.51 4.20
CA ILE A 20 -6.92 1.45 5.62
C ILE A 20 -6.31 0.10 6.03
N ASP A 21 -6.52 -0.95 5.25
CA ASP A 21 -5.94 -2.28 5.49
C ASP A 21 -4.50 -2.42 4.95
N ASN A 22 -3.87 -1.29 4.57
CA ASN A 22 -2.47 -1.22 4.17
C ASN A 22 -1.58 -2.02 5.15
N PRO A 23 -0.83 -3.03 4.68
CA PRO A 23 -0.10 -3.93 5.56
C PRO A 23 0.96 -3.20 6.40
N TYR A 24 1.46 -2.04 5.96
CA TYR A 24 2.47 -1.27 6.67
C TYR A 24 1.92 -0.55 7.91
N TYR A 25 0.59 -0.43 8.05
CA TYR A 25 -0.03 0.10 9.28
C TYR A 25 -0.20 -0.96 10.37
N LYS A 26 0.06 -2.25 10.07
CA LYS A 26 -0.03 -3.33 11.07
C LYS A 26 1.15 -3.25 12.03
N PRO A 27 0.96 -3.45 13.36
CA PRO A 27 2.04 -3.33 14.35
C PRO A 27 3.31 -4.12 14.01
N ARG A 28 3.16 -5.32 13.43
CA ARG A 28 4.29 -6.18 13.02
C ARG A 28 5.19 -5.58 11.92
N ASN A 29 4.69 -4.61 11.17
CA ASN A 29 5.38 -3.97 10.06
C ASN A 29 5.76 -2.51 10.37
N MET A 30 5.52 -2.04 11.61
CA MET A 30 5.89 -0.70 12.03
C MET A 30 7.42 -0.61 12.24
N PRO A 31 8.03 0.58 12.05
CA PRO A 31 9.48 0.77 12.24
C PRO A 31 9.98 0.31 13.62
N ALA A 32 9.19 0.55 14.67
CA ALA A 32 9.49 0.13 16.03
C ALA A 32 9.65 -1.40 16.18
N GLN A 33 9.03 -2.18 15.30
CA GLN A 33 9.08 -3.65 15.30
C GLN A 33 10.09 -4.21 14.31
N THR A 34 10.24 -3.58 13.13
CA THR A 34 11.13 -4.06 12.05
C THR A 34 12.56 -3.56 12.20
N GLY A 35 12.77 -2.49 12.98
CA GLY A 35 14.06 -1.82 13.14
C GLY A 35 14.48 -0.98 11.93
N GLU A 36 13.63 -0.85 10.92
CA GLU A 36 13.89 0.02 9.77
C GLU A 36 13.70 1.50 10.13
N THR A 37 14.27 2.39 9.32
CA THR A 37 14.04 3.83 9.52
C THR A 37 12.60 4.20 9.16
N ILE A 38 12.07 5.24 9.80
CA ILE A 38 10.73 5.77 9.50
C ILE A 38 10.58 6.09 8.01
N THR A 39 11.62 6.66 7.38
CA THR A 39 11.63 6.98 5.95
C THR A 39 11.45 5.74 5.08
N VAL A 40 12.20 4.66 5.35
CA VAL A 40 12.10 3.42 4.55
C VAL A 40 10.71 2.78 4.70
N TRP A 41 10.16 2.78 5.90
CA TRP A 41 8.79 2.32 6.12
C TRP A 41 7.76 3.19 5.39
N GLN A 42 7.91 4.51 5.46
CA GLN A 42 7.00 5.46 4.83
C GLN A 42 7.00 5.30 3.31
N ASP A 43 8.17 5.12 2.69
CA ASP A 43 8.29 4.86 1.25
C ASP A 43 7.55 3.59 0.81
N LYS A 44 7.54 2.55 1.66
CA LYS A 44 6.80 1.32 1.40
C LYS A 44 5.28 1.52 1.59
N ALA A 45 4.89 2.20 2.67
CA ALA A 45 3.49 2.50 2.95
C ALA A 45 2.86 3.32 1.80
N LEU A 46 3.54 4.39 1.38
CA LEU A 46 3.12 5.25 0.27
C LEU A 46 3.12 4.53 -1.07
N ALA A 47 4.09 3.65 -1.32
CA ALA A 47 4.08 2.86 -2.55
C ALA A 47 2.88 1.92 -2.64
N TRP A 48 2.50 1.28 -1.52
CA TRP A 48 1.32 0.41 -1.50
C TRP A 48 0.04 1.23 -1.70
N GLU A 49 -0.08 2.35 -0.99
CA GLU A 49 -1.21 3.27 -1.09
C GLU A 49 -1.37 3.83 -2.51
N PHE A 50 -0.26 4.22 -3.15
CA PHE A 50 -0.27 4.68 -4.54
C PHE A 50 -0.87 3.64 -5.49
N GLY A 51 -0.42 2.40 -5.41
CA GLY A 51 -0.96 1.31 -6.23
C GLY A 51 -2.45 1.08 -6.00
N TRP A 52 -2.89 1.10 -4.73
CA TRP A 52 -4.29 0.97 -4.36
C TRP A 52 -5.14 2.10 -4.97
N LYS A 53 -4.68 3.36 -4.85
CA LYS A 53 -5.36 4.54 -5.38
C LYS A 53 -5.47 4.54 -6.90
N MET A 54 -4.42 4.13 -7.59
CA MET A 54 -4.45 4.03 -9.05
C MET A 54 -5.51 3.03 -9.52
N GLU A 55 -5.60 1.86 -8.89
CA GLU A 55 -6.64 0.88 -9.22
C GLU A 55 -8.05 1.40 -8.89
N ASP A 56 -8.22 2.12 -7.77
CA ASP A 56 -9.51 2.71 -7.39
C ASP A 56 -9.98 3.78 -8.38
N ILE A 57 -9.05 4.63 -8.85
CA ILE A 57 -9.32 5.62 -9.89
C ILE A 57 -9.73 4.93 -11.20
N MET A 58 -8.99 3.92 -11.65
CA MET A 58 -9.32 3.19 -12.89
C MET A 58 -10.71 2.54 -12.83
N ARG A 59 -11.11 2.04 -11.65
CA ARG A 59 -12.43 1.43 -11.45
C ARG A 59 -13.55 2.44 -11.32
N SER A 60 -13.32 3.57 -10.65
CA SER A 60 -14.32 4.63 -10.51
C SER A 60 -14.60 5.37 -11.83
N GLN A 61 -13.63 5.38 -12.76
CA GLN A 61 -13.80 5.89 -14.12
C GLN A 61 -14.47 4.90 -15.09
N SER A 62 -14.67 3.64 -14.69
CA SER A 62 -15.31 2.62 -15.52
C SER A 62 -16.84 2.55 -15.34
N ILE A 63 -17.44 3.63 -14.82
CA ILE A 63 -18.90 3.80 -14.60
C ILE A 63 -19.44 4.78 -15.63
#